data_AF-A0AAD7ZD52-F1
#
_entry.id   AF-A0AAD7ZD52-F1
#
_cell.length_a   1.000
_cell.length_b   1.000
_cell.length_c   1.000
_cell.angle_alpha   90.00
_cell.angle_beta   90.00
_cell.angle_gamma   90.00
#
_symmetry.space_group_name_H-M   'P 1'
#
loop_
_entity.id
_entity.type
_entity.pdbx_description
1 polymer ?
#
loop_
_entity_poly.entity_id
_entity_poly.type
_entity_poly.pdbx_seq_one_letter_code
_entity_poly.pdbx_strand_id
1 'polypeptide(L)'
;IKALLKYAQNSSKSYKLKVNEPGEIPWPVKKEAEVSGDIILGGLMMVHEREDTVTCGPIMPQGGIQALETMLYTLDVLNSAPDKIPNVTIGAHILDDCDKDTYGLEMAVDFIKDI
;
A
#
# COMPACT_ATOMS: atom_id res chain seq x y z
N ILE A 1 -5.66 -0.44 -13.03
CA ILE A 1 -6.62 0.68 -13.00
C ILE A 1 -7.22 0.90 -11.60
N LYS A 2 -7.41 -0.08 -10.71
CA LYS A 2 -7.92 0.11 -9.34
C LYS A 2 -6.96 0.81 -8.37
N ALA A 3 -5.66 0.58 -8.42
CA ALA A 3 -4.64 1.27 -7.63
C ALA A 3 -4.48 2.70 -8.12
N LEU A 4 -4.45 2.89 -9.45
CA LEU A 4 -4.50 4.24 -10.05
C LEU A 4 -5.83 4.94 -9.81
N LEU A 5 -6.96 4.23 -9.75
CA LEU A 5 -8.25 4.80 -9.36
C LEU A 5 -8.31 5.04 -7.86
N LYS A 6 -7.75 4.20 -6.99
CA LYS A 6 -7.64 4.48 -5.54
C LYS A 6 -6.65 5.64 -5.30
N TYR A 7 -5.61 5.78 -6.13
CA TYR A 7 -4.66 6.89 -6.13
C TYR A 7 -5.29 8.18 -6.67
N ALA A 8 -6.09 8.11 -7.74
CA ALA A 8 -6.80 9.25 -8.33
C ALA A 8 -8.08 9.63 -7.54
N GLN A 9 -8.82 8.66 -7.01
CA GLN A 9 -9.97 8.83 -6.10
C GLN A 9 -9.51 9.25 -4.69
N ASN A 10 -8.23 9.10 -4.36
CA ASN A 10 -7.60 9.76 -3.21
C ASN A 10 -7.58 11.29 -3.33
N SER A 11 -7.87 11.85 -4.52
CA SER A 11 -8.11 13.28 -4.70
C SER A 11 -9.55 13.70 -4.36
N SER A 12 -10.49 12.75 -4.18
CA SER A 12 -11.93 13.08 -4.02
C SER A 12 -12.72 12.35 -2.94
N LYS A 13 -12.17 11.34 -2.24
CA LYS A 13 -12.80 10.77 -1.04
C LYS A 13 -12.02 11.20 0.20
N SER A 14 -12.65 12.04 1.02
CA SER A 14 -12.12 12.52 2.28
C SER A 14 -11.84 11.39 3.27
N TYR A 15 -10.63 10.86 3.25
CA TYR A 15 -9.92 10.61 4.51
C TYR A 15 -9.85 12.00 5.16
N LYS A 16 -10.50 12.18 6.33
CA LYS A 16 -10.33 13.40 7.10
C LYS A 16 -8.88 13.47 7.54
N LEU A 17 -8.03 14.07 6.71
CA LEU A 17 -6.77 14.65 7.17
C LEU A 17 -7.17 15.63 8.26
N LYS A 18 -6.89 15.29 9.52
CA LYS A 18 -6.84 16.30 10.57
C LYS A 18 -5.66 17.19 10.23
N VAL A 19 -5.92 18.22 9.43
CA VAL A 19 -4.99 19.32 9.19
C VAL A 19 -5.03 20.14 10.48
N ASN A 20 -4.09 19.86 11.38
CA ASN A 20 -3.80 20.79 12.46
C ASN A 20 -3.00 21.96 11.86
N GLU A 21 -3.43 23.17 12.22
CA GLU A 21 -2.84 24.52 12.13
C GLU A 21 -1.68 24.83 11.14
N PRO A 22 -1.67 26.06 10.56
CA PRO A 22 -0.68 26.47 9.57
C PRO A 22 0.69 26.70 10.24
N GLY A 23 1.57 25.70 10.18
CA GLY A 23 2.94 25.85 10.71
C GLY A 23 3.76 24.56 10.85
N GLU A 24 3.15 23.38 10.83
CA GLU A 24 3.88 22.11 10.82
C GLU A 24 3.56 21.33 9.55
N ILE A 25 4.57 21.06 8.72
CA ILE A 25 4.54 19.92 7.81
C ILE A 25 5.16 18.78 8.60
N PRO A 26 4.37 17.88 9.24
CA PRO A 26 4.96 16.70 9.82
C PRO A 26 5.41 15.79 8.68
N TRP A 27 6.69 15.45 8.70
CA TRP A 27 7.34 14.41 7.89
C TRP A 27 6.52 13.11 7.81
N PRO A 28 6.69 12.30 6.74
CA PRO A 28 5.62 11.90 5.85
C PRO A 28 4.59 10.97 6.51
N VAL A 29 3.33 11.20 6.16
CA VAL A 29 2.23 10.27 6.46
C VAL A 29 2.53 8.94 5.76
N LYS A 30 2.86 7.89 6.53
CA LYS A 30 2.94 6.51 6.04
C LYS A 30 1.65 6.20 5.29
N LYS A 31 1.75 5.90 3.99
CA LYS A 31 0.62 5.49 3.16
C LYS A 31 0.69 3.99 2.94
N GLU A 32 -0.43 3.32 3.19
CA GLU A 32 -0.57 1.88 3.01
C GLU A 32 -1.83 1.57 2.21
N ALA A 33 -1.84 0.42 1.55
CA ALA A 33 -3.02 -0.10 0.88
C ALA A 33 -3.56 -1.31 1.64
N GLU A 34 -4.75 -1.14 2.18
CA GLU A 34 -5.44 -2.20 2.92
C GLU A 34 -6.65 -2.72 2.15
N VAL A 35 -6.82 -4.03 2.23
CA VAL A 35 -7.98 -4.78 1.78
C VAL A 35 -8.35 -5.75 2.90
N SER A 36 -9.55 -5.62 3.45
CA SER A 36 -10.03 -6.53 4.49
C SER A 36 -10.29 -7.92 3.92
N GLY A 37 -10.09 -8.94 4.76
CA GLY A 37 -10.38 -10.34 4.45
C GLY A 37 -10.14 -11.23 5.67
N ASP A 38 -10.52 -12.50 5.58
CA ASP A 38 -10.31 -13.50 6.63
C ASP A 38 -8.82 -13.86 6.77
N ILE A 39 -8.09 -13.85 5.66
CA ILE A 39 -6.63 -13.98 5.62
C ILE A 39 -6.05 -12.71 5.01
N ILE A 40 -5.07 -12.10 5.68
CA ILE A 40 -4.39 -10.89 5.19
C ILE A 40 -3.02 -11.27 4.63
N LEU A 41 -2.77 -10.92 3.36
CA LEU A 41 -1.44 -11.05 2.75
C LEU A 41 -0.64 -9.76 2.91
N GLY A 42 0.52 -9.83 3.57
CA GLY A 42 1.49 -8.74 3.60
C GLY A 42 2.16 -8.56 2.23
N GLY A 43 2.36 -7.32 1.81
CA GLY A 43 3.08 -6.98 0.58
C GLY A 43 4.03 -5.81 0.79
N LEU A 44 5.28 -5.95 0.37
CA LEU A 44 6.20 -4.82 0.19
C LEU A 44 6.31 -4.54 -1.30
N MET A 45 6.08 -3.29 -1.68
CA MET A 45 6.12 -2.84 -3.06
C MET A 45 7.03 -1.63 -3.17
N MET A 46 7.80 -1.58 -4.25
CA MET A 46 8.68 -0.46 -4.57
C MET A 46 7.88 0.66 -5.27
N VAL A 47 6.92 1.28 -4.58
CA VAL A 47 6.03 2.28 -5.19
C VAL A 47 6.80 3.54 -5.56
N HIS A 48 7.77 3.92 -4.74
CA HIS A 48 8.70 5.01 -5.02
C HIS A 48 10.12 4.50 -5.25
N GLU A 49 10.89 5.27 -6.02
CA GLU A 49 12.32 5.08 -6.22
C GLU A 49 13.09 5.41 -4.94
N ARG A 50 14.33 4.92 -4.89
CA ARG A 50 15.28 5.29 -3.85
C ARG A 50 15.68 6.76 -3.94
N GLU A 51 15.75 7.42 -2.79
CA GLU A 51 16.33 8.75 -2.63
C GLU A 51 17.16 8.80 -1.34
N ASP A 52 18.24 9.57 -1.35
CA ASP A 52 19.18 9.64 -0.23
C ASP A 52 18.87 10.82 0.70
N THR A 53 18.28 11.90 0.17
CA THR A 53 18.00 13.14 0.91
C THR A 53 16.65 13.15 1.63
N VAL A 54 15.67 12.38 1.12
CA VAL A 54 14.34 12.21 1.70
C VAL A 54 13.99 10.72 1.80
N THR A 55 12.90 10.38 2.47
CA THR A 55 12.51 8.99 2.71
C THR A 55 12.30 8.20 1.41
N CYS A 56 11.60 8.81 0.45
CA CYS A 56 11.19 8.17 -0.81
C CYS A 56 11.36 9.15 -1.97
N GLY A 57 11.78 8.64 -3.12
CA GLY A 57 11.94 9.38 -4.37
C GLY A 57 10.65 9.48 -5.19
N PRO A 58 10.76 9.72 -6.51
CA PRO A 58 9.63 9.74 -7.43
C PRO A 58 8.89 8.39 -7.51
N ILE A 59 7.64 8.40 -7.96
CA ILE A 59 6.84 7.16 -8.14
C ILE A 59 7.39 6.33 -9.30
N MET A 60 7.53 5.02 -9.10
CA MET A 60 7.83 4.03 -10.15
C MET A 60 6.55 3.49 -10.78
N PRO A 61 6.21 3.89 -12.03
CA PRO A 61 4.93 3.51 -12.63
C PRO A 61 4.86 2.02 -12.97
N GLN A 62 5.95 1.45 -13.51
CA GLN A 62 6.01 0.04 -13.93
C GLN A 62 6.54 -0.89 -12.83
N GLY A 63 7.59 -0.50 -12.10
CA GLY A 63 8.14 -1.34 -11.02
C GLY A 63 7.24 -1.38 -9.78
N GLY A 64 6.65 -0.24 -9.42
CA GLY A 64 5.87 -0.08 -8.21
C GLY A 64 4.38 -0.19 -8.41
N ILE A 65 3.79 0.80 -9.10
CA ILE A 65 2.33 0.92 -9.23
C ILE A 65 1.73 -0.27 -9.98
N GLN A 66 2.37 -0.75 -11.05
CA GLN A 66 1.87 -1.91 -11.79
C GLN A 66 1.95 -3.19 -10.96
N ALA A 67 3.01 -3.38 -10.16
CA ALA A 67 3.12 -4.53 -9.25
C ALA A 67 2.05 -4.50 -8.16
N LEU A 68 1.87 -3.35 -7.51
CA LEU A 68 0.81 -3.09 -6.53
C LEU A 68 -0.57 -3.40 -7.12
N GLU A 69 -0.86 -2.90 -8.32
CA GLU A 69 -2.12 -3.15 -9.01
C GLU A 69 -2.30 -4.61 -9.38
N THR A 70 -1.23 -5.30 -9.77
CA THR A 70 -1.28 -6.72 -10.13
C THR A 70 -1.67 -7.57 -8.93
N MET A 71 -1.13 -7.26 -7.74
CA MET A 71 -1.55 -7.91 -6.50
C MET A 71 -3.03 -7.67 -6.21
N LEU A 72 -3.49 -6.41 -6.24
CA LEU A 72 -4.90 -6.07 -5.98
C LEU A 72 -5.87 -6.71 -6.98
N TYR A 73 -5.51 -6.70 -8.27
CA TYR A 73 -6.28 -7.36 -9.32
C TYR A 73 -6.36 -8.88 -9.08
N THR A 74 -5.25 -9.49 -8.64
CA THR A 74 -5.21 -10.92 -8.34
C THR A 74 -6.15 -11.27 -7.18
N LEU A 75 -6.18 -10.44 -6.13
CA LEU A 75 -7.12 -10.62 -5.01
C LEU A 75 -8.58 -10.52 -5.46
N ASP A 76 -8.90 -9.57 -6.33
CA ASP A 76 -10.25 -9.46 -6.90
C ASP A 76 -10.64 -10.72 -7.66
N VAL A 77 -9.74 -11.23 -8.52
CA VAL A 77 -9.98 -12.45 -9.30
C VAL A 77 -10.20 -13.65 -8.38
N LEU A 78 -9.37 -13.82 -7.34
CA LEU A 78 -9.50 -14.92 -6.38
C LEU A 78 -10.81 -14.83 -5.59
N ASN A 79 -11.13 -13.66 -5.04
CA ASN A 79 -12.35 -13.46 -4.25
C ASN A 79 -13.64 -13.51 -5.10
N SER A 80 -13.56 -13.31 -6.42
CA SER A 80 -14.70 -13.43 -7.34
C SER A 80 -14.96 -14.86 -7.85
N ALA A 81 -14.08 -15.82 -7.54
CA ALA A 81 -14.16 -17.21 -8.00
C ALA A 81 -14.32 -18.18 -6.81
N PRO A 82 -15.57 -18.38 -6.30
CA PRO A 82 -15.84 -19.16 -5.09
C PRO A 82 -15.48 -20.64 -5.21
N ASP A 83 -15.33 -21.13 -6.44
CA ASP A 83 -14.91 -22.49 -6.78
C ASP A 83 -13.42 -22.73 -6.50
N LYS A 84 -12.60 -21.67 -6.47
CA LYS A 84 -11.14 -21.77 -6.24
C LYS A 84 -10.76 -21.71 -4.77
N ILE A 85 -11.43 -20.86 -3.99
CA ILE A 85 -11.18 -20.68 -2.56
C ILE A 85 -12.53 -20.64 -1.84
N PRO A 86 -13.06 -21.79 -1.41
CA PRO A 86 -14.36 -21.83 -0.75
C PRO A 86 -14.28 -21.24 0.66
N ASN A 87 -15.25 -20.38 0.99
CA ASN A 87 -15.51 -19.84 2.34
C ASN A 87 -14.39 -19.02 2.99
N VAL A 88 -13.42 -18.52 2.23
CA VAL A 88 -12.35 -17.66 2.74
C VAL A 88 -12.16 -16.47 1.82
N THR A 89 -12.17 -15.27 2.37
CA THR A 89 -11.82 -14.04 1.67
C THR A 89 -10.36 -13.68 1.92
N ILE A 90 -9.63 -13.34 0.86
CA ILE A 90 -8.23 -12.93 0.97
C ILE A 90 -8.16 -11.40 0.88
N GLY A 91 -7.65 -10.81 1.95
CA GLY A 91 -7.29 -9.41 2.04
C GLY A 91 -5.80 -9.18 1.84
N ALA A 92 -5.36 -7.94 2.02
CA ALA A 92 -3.96 -7.57 1.94
C ALA A 92 -3.63 -6.32 2.78
N HIS A 93 -2.39 -6.27 3.23
CA HIS A 93 -1.78 -5.09 3.85
C HIS A 93 -0.48 -4.81 3.12
N ILE A 94 -0.46 -3.73 2.33
CA ILE A 94 0.62 -3.44 1.39
C ILE A 94 1.30 -2.14 1.79
N LEU A 95 2.61 -2.21 1.92
CA LEU A 95 3.51 -1.13 2.35
C LEU A 95 4.52 -0.82 1.24
N ASP A 96 5.02 0.41 1.27
CA ASP A 96 6.04 0.89 0.34
C ASP A 96 7.42 0.80 0.98
N ASP A 97 8.38 0.17 0.33
CA ASP A 97 9.76 0.05 0.81
C ASP A 97 10.71 1.12 0.24
N CYS A 98 10.22 1.94 -0.70
CA CYS A 98 10.96 3.01 -1.35
C CYS A 98 12.34 2.58 -1.90
N ASP A 99 12.45 1.32 -2.35
CA ASP A 99 13.68 0.71 -2.87
C ASP A 99 14.88 0.86 -1.91
N LYS A 100 14.60 0.81 -0.61
CA LYS A 100 15.58 1.04 0.47
C LYS A 100 15.46 0.00 1.56
N ASP A 101 16.43 -0.92 1.62
CA ASP A 101 16.44 -2.06 2.54
C ASP A 101 16.13 -1.71 4.00
N THR A 102 16.73 -0.63 4.54
CA THR A 102 16.53 -0.23 5.93
C THR A 102 15.10 0.22 6.19
N TYR A 103 14.51 0.97 5.24
CA TYR A 103 13.13 1.42 5.35
C TYR A 103 12.15 0.27 5.11
N GLY A 104 12.44 -0.60 4.13
CA GLY A 104 11.71 -1.84 3.91
C GLY A 104 11.68 -2.74 5.15
N LEU A 105 12.79 -2.84 5.91
CA LEU A 105 12.83 -3.55 7.17
C LEU A 105 11.94 -2.89 8.23
N GLU A 106 11.98 -1.56 8.37
CA GLU A 106 11.09 -0.82 9.28
C GLU A 106 9.61 -1.05 8.96
N MET A 107 9.26 -1.12 7.66
CA MET A 107 7.92 -1.45 7.20
C MET A 107 7.56 -2.91 7.44
N ALA A 108 8.50 -3.85 7.22
CA ALA A 108 8.28 -5.27 7.45
C ALA A 108 7.98 -5.59 8.93
N VAL A 109 8.59 -4.85 9.86
CA VAL A 109 8.30 -4.99 11.29
C VAL A 109 6.81 -4.71 11.57
N ASP A 110 6.16 -3.86 10.78
CA ASP A 110 4.74 -3.57 10.96
C ASP A 110 3.84 -4.79 10.81
N PHE A 111 4.23 -5.77 9.99
CA PHE A 111 3.47 -7.01 9.81
C PHE A 111 3.46 -7.93 11.02
N ILE A 112 4.33 -7.69 12.01
CA ILE A 112 4.46 -8.53 13.20
C ILE A 112 4.14 -7.79 14.50
N LYS A 113 3.88 -6.48 14.47
CA LYS A 113 3.63 -5.66 15.68
C LYS A 113 2.34 -6.04 16.40
N ASP A 114 1.38 -6.62 15.67
CA ASP A 114 0.06 -7.01 16.19
C ASP A 114 -0.08 -8.53 16.43
N ILE A 115 1.05 -9.24 16.60
CA ILE A 115 1.12 -10.66 17.00
C ILE A 115 1.35 -10.79 18.52
#